data_AF-A0A1A9BK42-F1
#
_entry.id   AF-A0A1A9BK42-F1
#
_cell.length_a   1.000
_cell.length_b   1.000
_cell.length_c   1.000
_cell.angle_alpha   90.00
_cell.angle_beta   90.00
_cell.angle_gamma   90.00
#
_symmetry.space_group_name_H-M   'P 1'
#
loop_
_entity.id
_entity.type
_entity.pdbx_description
1 polymer ?
#
loop_
_entity_poly.entity_id
_entity_poly.type
_entity_poly.pdbx_seq_one_letter_code
_entity_poly.pdbx_strand_id
1 'polypeptide(L)'
;MSAPVDASTRLAREARARLASTLAAIAALDPSRRGHTGPDTPEITAAYARRNALIWTALALAHEAGVPAGVGHDPTDPRPVVVYLELPTGQVSWHLPAHPVGWDGHSTTVKYARTEAFVDLVAGP
;
A
#
# COMPACT_ATOMS: atom_id res chain seq x y z
N MET A 1 22.11 21.81 23.60
CA MET A 1 21.93 21.09 22.31
C MET A 1 20.50 20.55 22.24
N SER A 2 19.58 21.29 21.64
CA SER A 2 18.19 20.87 21.37
C SER A 2 17.99 20.86 19.85
N ALA A 3 18.10 19.69 19.22
CA ALA A 3 17.91 19.53 17.78
C ALA A 3 17.50 18.13 17.23
N PRO A 4 16.87 17.19 17.98
CA PRO A 4 16.26 16.00 17.35
C PRO A 4 14.72 16.01 17.26
N VAL A 5 14.01 16.86 18.02
CA VAL A 5 12.53 16.80 18.12
C VAL A 5 11.81 17.44 16.91
N ASP A 6 12.43 18.41 16.24
CA ASP A 6 11.78 19.23 15.20
C ASP A 6 11.66 18.51 13.83
N ALA A 7 12.73 17.83 13.40
CA ALA A 7 12.76 17.15 12.10
C ALA A 7 11.81 15.94 12.03
N SER A 8 11.77 15.11 13.08
CA SER A 8 10.87 13.94 13.15
C SER A 8 9.40 14.35 13.13
N THR A 9 9.05 15.41 13.87
CA THR A 9 7.69 15.97 13.89
C THR A 9 7.29 16.54 12.54
N ARG A 10 8.22 17.21 11.84
CA ARG A 10 8.00 17.71 10.49
C ARG A 10 7.75 16.58 9.49
N LEU A 11 8.58 15.55 9.49
CA LEU A 11 8.43 14.39 8.60
C LEU A 11 7.09 13.69 8.81
N ALA A 12 6.71 13.44 10.08
CA ALA A 12 5.41 12.85 10.39
C ALA A 12 4.23 13.71 9.91
N ARG A 13 4.35 15.05 9.99
CA ARG A 13 3.32 15.97 9.48
C ARG A 13 3.23 15.95 7.95
N GLU A 14 4.37 15.93 7.25
CA GLU A 14 4.42 15.81 5.80
C GLU A 14 3.84 14.47 5.33
N ALA A 15 4.17 13.37 6.02
CA ALA A 15 3.59 12.05 5.79
C ALA A 15 2.07 12.05 6.01
N ARG A 16 1.55 12.70 7.05
CA ARG A 16 0.10 12.85 7.28
C ARG A 16 -0.60 13.58 6.13
N ALA A 17 -0.02 14.67 5.63
CA ALA A 17 -0.60 15.42 4.52
C ALA A 17 -0.62 14.59 3.22
N ARG A 18 0.46 13.83 2.97
CA ARG A 18 0.54 12.88 1.85
C ARG A 18 -0.47 11.75 2.01
N LEU A 19 -0.58 11.17 3.21
CA LEU A 19 -1.57 10.14 3.53
C LEU A 19 -2.99 10.63 3.24
N ALA A 20 -3.36 11.82 3.71
CA ALA A 20 -4.67 12.40 3.46
C ALA A 20 -4.95 12.56 1.95
N SER A 21 -3.97 13.06 1.19
CA SER A 21 -4.07 13.18 -0.27
C SER A 21 -4.23 11.81 -0.95
N THR A 22 -3.47 10.81 -0.52
CA THR A 22 -3.56 9.44 -1.04
C THR A 22 -4.92 8.79 -0.74
N LEU A 23 -5.44 8.96 0.47
CA LEU A 23 -6.78 8.46 0.85
C LEU A 23 -7.88 9.11 0.02
N ALA A 24 -7.78 10.42 -0.24
CA ALA A 24 -8.71 11.12 -1.14
C ALA A 24 -8.63 10.56 -2.57
N ALA A 25 -7.43 10.27 -3.07
CA ALA A 25 -7.23 9.68 -4.40
C ALA A 25 -7.79 8.25 -4.50
N ILE A 26 -7.62 7.42 -3.46
CA ILE A 26 -8.26 6.10 -3.37
C ILE A 26 -9.77 6.27 -3.48
N ALA A 27 -10.36 7.13 -2.66
CA ALA A 27 -11.81 7.32 -2.63
C ALA A 27 -12.37 7.87 -3.96
N ALA A 28 -11.60 8.66 -4.71
CA ALA A 28 -12.04 9.18 -6.02
C ALA A 28 -12.06 8.10 -7.11
N LEU A 29 -11.12 7.14 -7.02
CA LEU A 29 -10.86 6.12 -8.02
C LEU A 29 -11.61 4.80 -7.75
N ASP A 30 -11.85 4.45 -6.48
CA ASP A 30 -12.35 3.13 -6.07
C ASP A 30 -13.72 2.82 -6.71
N PRO A 31 -13.81 1.84 -7.62
CA PRO A 31 -15.08 1.45 -8.24
C PRO A 31 -16.13 0.96 -7.23
N SER A 32 -15.69 0.33 -6.14
CA SER A 32 -16.60 -0.20 -5.11
C SER A 32 -17.37 0.92 -4.38
N ARG A 33 -16.78 2.11 -4.27
CA ARG A 33 -17.46 3.28 -3.68
C ARG A 33 -18.73 3.66 -4.43
N ARG A 34 -18.77 3.42 -5.74
CA ARG A 34 -19.90 3.75 -6.61
C ARG A 34 -20.91 2.61 -6.72
N GLY A 35 -20.73 1.53 -5.96
CA GLY A 35 -21.59 0.36 -6.00
C GLY A 35 -21.44 -0.44 -7.30
N HIS A 36 -20.23 -0.49 -7.90
CA HIS A 36 -19.99 -1.35 -9.06
C HIS A 36 -20.33 -2.80 -8.70
N THR A 37 -21.31 -3.36 -9.40
CA THR A 37 -21.73 -4.75 -9.32
C THR A 37 -21.73 -5.35 -10.71
N GLY A 38 -21.18 -6.55 -10.87
CA GLY A 38 -21.09 -7.25 -12.15
C GLY A 38 -19.63 -7.54 -12.56
N PRO A 39 -19.42 -8.05 -13.79
CA PRO A 39 -18.08 -8.35 -14.26
C PRO A 39 -17.23 -7.08 -14.40
N ASP A 40 -15.95 -7.20 -14.10
CA ASP A 40 -15.00 -6.10 -14.24
C ASP A 40 -14.69 -5.87 -15.73
N THR A 41 -14.93 -4.66 -16.22
CA THR A 41 -14.44 -4.22 -17.53
C THR A 41 -12.92 -3.98 -17.48
N PRO A 42 -12.22 -3.81 -18.61
CA PRO A 42 -10.82 -3.42 -18.61
C PRO A 42 -10.55 -2.12 -17.84
N GLU A 43 -11.45 -1.14 -17.92
CA GLU A 43 -11.36 0.13 -17.21
C GLU A 43 -11.51 -0.06 -15.70
N ILE A 44 -12.44 -0.89 -15.27
CA ILE A 44 -12.63 -1.24 -13.85
C ILE A 44 -11.40 -1.98 -13.32
N THR A 45 -10.85 -2.92 -14.10
CA THR A 45 -9.63 -3.65 -13.75
C THR A 45 -8.45 -2.70 -13.58
N ALA A 46 -8.27 -1.75 -14.51
CA ALA A 46 -7.22 -0.72 -14.42
C ALA A 46 -7.42 0.19 -13.21
N ALA A 47 -8.66 0.58 -12.90
CA ALA A 47 -8.99 1.37 -11.72
C ALA A 47 -8.64 0.62 -10.42
N TYR A 48 -9.00 -0.66 -10.31
CA TYR A 48 -8.61 -1.49 -9.16
C TYR A 48 -7.09 -1.64 -9.03
N ALA A 49 -6.37 -1.86 -10.13
CA ALA A 49 -4.91 -1.96 -10.09
C ALA A 49 -4.27 -0.66 -9.56
N ARG A 50 -4.73 0.50 -10.05
CA ARG A 50 -4.24 1.81 -9.61
C ARG A 50 -4.63 2.11 -8.16
N ARG A 51 -5.85 1.75 -7.74
CA ARG A 51 -6.32 1.86 -6.34
C ARG A 51 -5.50 0.99 -5.41
N ASN A 52 -5.19 -0.25 -5.79
CA ASN A 52 -4.37 -1.16 -4.99
C ASN A 52 -2.95 -0.61 -4.77
N ALA A 53 -2.33 0.00 -5.78
CA ALA A 53 -1.03 0.66 -5.62
C ALA A 53 -1.09 1.85 -4.64
N LEU A 54 -2.16 2.63 -4.69
CA LEU A 54 -2.39 3.72 -3.73
C LEU A 54 -2.62 3.20 -2.31
N ILE A 55 -3.27 2.05 -2.12
CA ILE A 55 -3.46 1.44 -0.80
C ILE A 55 -2.11 1.03 -0.19
N TRP A 56 -1.22 0.42 -0.97
CA TRP A 56 0.15 0.14 -0.51
C TRP A 56 0.93 1.41 -0.16
N THR A 57 0.72 2.48 -0.92
CA THR A 57 1.30 3.80 -0.63
C THR A 57 0.75 4.39 0.67
N ALA A 58 -0.57 4.26 0.89
CA ALA A 58 -1.22 4.71 2.11
C ALA A 58 -0.73 3.95 3.35
N LEU A 59 -0.51 2.63 3.24
CA LEU A 59 0.09 1.82 4.31
C LEU A 59 1.47 2.35 4.72
N ALA A 60 2.36 2.59 3.75
CA ALA A 60 3.69 3.14 4.02
C ALA A 60 3.61 4.53 4.68
N LEU A 61 2.78 5.42 4.12
CA LEU A 61 2.59 6.78 4.66
C LEU A 61 1.95 6.78 6.06
N ALA A 62 1.08 5.83 6.36
CA ALA A 62 0.50 5.66 7.69
C ALA A 62 1.57 5.34 8.72
N HIS A 63 2.49 4.42 8.42
CA HIS A 63 3.63 4.14 9.28
C HIS A 63 4.52 5.37 9.49
N GLU A 64 4.86 6.11 8.42
CA GLU A 64 5.64 7.36 8.52
C GLU A 64 4.92 8.44 9.35
N ALA A 65 3.59 8.48 9.28
CA ALA A 65 2.73 9.42 9.99
C ALA A 65 2.49 9.08 11.48
N GLY A 66 2.95 7.91 11.92
CA GLY A 66 2.64 7.35 13.24
C GLY A 66 1.17 6.93 13.41
N VAL A 67 0.49 6.62 12.30
CA VAL A 67 -0.86 6.05 12.30
C VAL A 67 -0.72 4.53 12.37
N PRO A 68 -1.35 3.83 13.34
CA PRO A 68 -1.31 2.37 13.38
C PRO A 68 -1.90 1.80 12.10
N ALA A 69 -1.15 0.92 11.46
CA ALA A 69 -1.54 0.28 10.20
C ALA A 69 -0.88 -1.08 10.07
N GLY A 70 -1.45 -1.95 9.24
CA GLY A 70 -0.92 -3.29 9.02
C GLY A 70 -1.62 -4.06 7.93
N VAL A 71 -1.12 -5.27 7.70
CA VAL A 71 -1.66 -6.25 6.75
C VAL A 71 -2.21 -7.43 7.54
N GLY A 72 -3.47 -7.76 7.32
CA GLY A 72 -4.10 -8.99 7.80
C GLY A 72 -4.40 -9.94 6.66
N HIS A 73 -4.98 -11.08 7.02
CA HIS A 73 -5.37 -12.14 6.10
C HIS A 73 -6.76 -12.66 6.45
N ASP A 74 -7.70 -12.56 5.51
CA ASP A 74 -9.04 -13.13 5.59
C ASP A 74 -9.15 -14.31 4.61
N PRO A 75 -9.09 -15.56 5.07
CA PRO A 75 -9.16 -16.73 4.21
C PRO A 75 -10.55 -16.96 3.60
N THR A 76 -11.58 -16.23 4.05
CA THR A 76 -12.97 -16.42 3.58
C THR A 76 -13.32 -15.54 2.39
N ASP A 77 -12.52 -14.51 2.11
CA ASP A 77 -12.69 -13.63 0.96
C ASP A 77 -11.80 -14.09 -0.22
N PRO A 78 -12.29 -14.05 -1.49
CA PRO A 78 -11.46 -14.33 -2.67
C PRO A 78 -10.27 -13.39 -2.85
N ARG A 79 -10.23 -12.25 -2.14
CA ARG A 79 -9.13 -11.29 -2.06
C ARG A 79 -8.61 -11.27 -0.62
N PRO A 80 -7.82 -12.27 -0.22
CA PRO A 80 -7.61 -12.58 1.19
C PRO A 80 -6.66 -11.61 1.89
N VAL A 81 -5.92 -10.77 1.18
CA VAL A 81 -5.01 -9.80 1.79
C VAL A 81 -5.81 -8.57 2.20
N VAL A 82 -5.73 -8.14 3.45
CA VAL A 82 -6.47 -6.97 3.93
C VAL A 82 -5.51 -5.93 4.50
N VAL A 83 -5.58 -4.69 4.00
CA VAL A 83 -4.82 -3.57 4.58
C VAL A 83 -5.71 -2.80 5.53
N TYR A 84 -5.24 -2.54 6.75
CA TYR A 84 -5.96 -1.81 7.81
C TYR A 84 -5.22 -0.54 8.21
N LEU A 85 -5.96 0.56 8.37
CA LEU A 85 -5.46 1.83 8.92
C LEU A 85 -6.38 2.30 10.06
N GLU A 86 -5.81 2.61 11.22
CA GLU A 86 -6.51 3.15 12.39
C GLU A 86 -6.53 4.68 12.35
N LEU A 87 -7.42 5.27 11.55
CA LEU A 87 -7.54 6.72 11.47
C LEU A 87 -8.16 7.28 12.76
N PRO A 88 -7.90 8.57 13.11
CA PRO A 88 -8.58 9.21 14.23
C PRO A 88 -10.12 9.22 14.12
N THR A 89 -10.65 9.06 12.90
CA THR A 89 -12.08 9.01 12.61
C THR A 89 -12.65 7.58 12.61
N GLY A 90 -11.84 6.57 12.89
CA GLY A 90 -12.22 5.15 12.85
C GLY A 90 -11.37 4.34 11.86
N GLN A 91 -11.47 3.01 11.98
CA GLN A 91 -10.75 2.07 11.13
C GLN A 91 -11.27 2.11 9.69
N VAL A 92 -10.35 2.00 8.73
CA VAL A 92 -10.67 1.73 7.32
C VAL A 92 -9.87 0.53 6.85
N SER A 93 -10.45 -0.25 5.93
CA SER A 93 -9.79 -1.44 5.39
C SER A 93 -10.17 -1.73 3.94
N TRP A 94 -9.28 -2.44 3.25
CA TRP A 94 -9.47 -2.86 1.87
C TRP A 94 -8.92 -4.25 1.62
N HIS A 95 -9.73 -5.09 1.00
CA HIS A 95 -9.29 -6.37 0.44
C HIS A 95 -8.47 -6.15 -0.85
N LEU A 96 -7.44 -6.96 -0.99
CA LEU A 96 -6.45 -6.98 -2.06
C LEU A 96 -6.24 -8.43 -2.55
N PRO A 97 -5.91 -8.61 -3.84
CA PRO A 97 -5.60 -9.94 -4.36
C PRO A 97 -4.34 -10.50 -3.68
N ALA A 98 -4.30 -11.82 -3.52
CA ALA A 98 -3.07 -12.53 -3.18
C ALA A 98 -2.04 -12.41 -4.32
N HIS A 99 -0.77 -12.66 -4.00
CA HIS A 99 0.26 -12.83 -5.03
C HIS A 99 -0.14 -14.01 -5.94
N PRO A 100 -0.11 -13.85 -7.28
CA PRO A 100 -0.62 -14.89 -8.18
C PRO A 100 0.26 -16.13 -8.26
N VAL A 101 1.52 -16.04 -7.83
CA VAL A 101 2.46 -17.18 -7.83
C VAL A 101 2.91 -17.51 -6.42
N GLY A 102 3.23 -18.78 -6.19
CA GLY A 102 3.80 -19.21 -4.90
C GLY A 102 5.24 -18.74 -4.70
N TRP A 103 5.73 -18.87 -3.48
CA TRP A 103 7.15 -18.67 -3.19
C TRP A 103 8.00 -19.69 -3.95
N ASP A 104 9.06 -19.22 -4.63
CA ASP A 104 9.93 -20.03 -5.49
C ASP A 104 11.08 -20.72 -4.73
N GLY A 105 11.08 -20.69 -3.39
CA GLY A 105 12.04 -21.41 -2.55
C GLY A 105 13.42 -20.76 -2.40
N HIS A 106 13.59 -19.49 -2.79
CA HIS A 106 14.90 -18.82 -2.73
C HIS A 106 15.42 -18.61 -1.30
N SER A 107 16.75 -18.65 -1.13
CA SER A 107 17.40 -18.27 0.13
C SER A 107 17.52 -16.75 0.29
N THR A 108 17.83 -16.28 1.50
CA THR A 108 18.13 -14.85 1.76
C THR A 108 19.25 -14.32 0.87
N THR A 109 20.31 -15.11 0.65
CA THR A 109 21.41 -14.73 -0.25
C THR A 109 20.92 -14.54 -1.69
N VAL A 110 20.12 -15.48 -2.19
CA VAL A 110 19.56 -15.38 -3.56
C VAL A 110 18.61 -14.19 -3.68
N LYS A 111 17.80 -13.90 -2.64
CA LYS A 111 16.93 -12.72 -2.59
C LYS A 111 17.72 -11.43 -2.83
N TYR A 112 18.79 -11.20 -2.06
CA TYR A 112 19.55 -9.96 -2.15
C TYR A 112 20.39 -9.87 -3.44
N ALA A 113 20.96 -10.99 -3.91
CA ALA A 113 21.64 -11.01 -5.21
C ALA A 113 20.70 -10.61 -6.37
N ARG A 114 19.44 -11.03 -6.33
CA ARG A 114 18.42 -10.62 -7.31
C ARG A 114 18.06 -9.14 -7.19
N THR A 115 18.00 -8.60 -5.97
CA THR A 115 17.77 -7.17 -5.75
C THR A 115 18.91 -6.33 -6.32
N GLU A 116 20.16 -6.70 -6.05
CA GLU A 116 21.35 -6.02 -6.58
C GLU A 116 21.38 -6.09 -8.12
N ALA A 117 21.18 -7.28 -8.69
CA ALA A 117 21.14 -7.45 -10.15
C ALA A 117 20.05 -6.59 -10.81
N PHE A 118 18.91 -6.37 -10.15
CA PHE A 118 17.87 -5.46 -10.66
C PHE A 118 18.29 -3.99 -10.58
N VAL A 119 18.97 -3.58 -9.51
CA VAL A 119 19.52 -2.22 -9.39
C VAL A 119 20.51 -1.95 -10.51
N ASP A 120 21.46 -2.86 -10.74
CA ASP A 120 22.47 -2.74 -11.80
C ASP A 120 21.82 -2.67 -13.19
N LEU A 121 20.82 -3.52 -13.44
CA LEU A 121 20.06 -3.53 -14.70
C LEU A 121 19.40 -2.18 -14.99
N VAL A 122 18.87 -1.51 -13.97
CA VAL A 122 18.16 -0.23 -14.11
C VAL A 122 19.11 0.97 -14.16
N ALA A 123 20.24 0.91 -13.44
CA ALA A 123 21.24 1.98 -13.45
C ALA A 123 21.92 2.17 -14.82
N GLY A 124 21.91 1.13 -15.65
CA GLY A 124 22.64 1.10 -16.93
C GLY A 124 24.14 0.92 -16.71
N PRO A 125 24.91 0.73 -17.81
CA PRO A 125 26.37 0.73 -17.75
C PRO A 125 26.96 2.09 -17.38
#